data_AF-A0AAX4KLY3-F1
#
_entry.id   AF-A0AAX4KLY3-F1
#
_cell.length_a   1.000
_cell.length_b   1.000
_cell.length_c   1.000
_cell.angle_alpha   90.00
_cell.angle_beta   90.00
_cell.angle_gamma   90.00
#
_symmetry.space_group_name_H-M   'P 1'
#
loop_
_entity.id
_entity.type
_entity.pdbx_description
1 polymer ?
#
loop_
_entity_poly.entity_id
_entity_poly.type
_entity_poly.pdbx_seq_one_letter_code
_entity_poly.pdbx_strand_id
1 'polypeptide(L)'
;MAELQQVLELLKKLDTRQEELAAQVESLKSSSSKCSCGQSHSHPNPSTYPIHLTGSTPSSPSTPAAGTETIPCPPLPASPRSNSGGVEALRISRGSFTSLLPSALNNLGLGTSPPSNSNGTSTPYGNLSLEAASHGAGAPGPLSPTGEKDKDKKKGYPNRVVLTTYPSQAGINPVPINWGEGPTARERGPVVCSRIKQNLLIRNSIGAHSGSYSIYRALSIAMGQLRPDWRPDLTNTHPPFVLPPTEGWFGDKIVSFDPWGAMSQEIWAKEYADGLDVRPTISQTKAHIKIEELDVLARKGEFPVDGDIVIKSPELAAFPGVDQGIEVNTYKAAVDPVWYLPGVAARLGIDESILRRALFEDTGGMYPELLTRPDIKIFLPPIGGMTIYIMGDPAKLQDPNVEITCRPHDSCSGSDVFGSDICTCRPYLIFGISEAIKCAQRGGVGVIVYFQKEGRALGEVTKYMVYNRRKRGGDSAAEYFNNTEVVAGVKDARHQALMPDVLHFLGIKKITNLISMSNMKYDAIVGSGIEVINRYEIPEELIPADGRVEIDAKIQSGYFSKKELTDEKVKATKGRDWGE
;
A
#
# COMPACT_ATOMS: atom_id res chain seq x y z
N MET A 1 -6.49 -65.76 -5.80
CA MET A 1 -6.14 -66.36 -4.49
C MET A 1 -4.78 -65.89 -4.01
N ALA A 2 -3.68 -66.04 -4.78
CA ALA A 2 -2.34 -65.61 -4.37
C ALA A 2 -2.19 -64.08 -4.13
N GLU A 3 -2.75 -63.24 -5.01
CA GLU A 3 -2.71 -61.78 -4.85
C GLU A 3 -3.52 -61.30 -3.62
N LEU A 4 -4.65 -61.95 -3.34
CA LEU A 4 -5.48 -61.63 -2.17
C LEU A 4 -4.75 -61.96 -0.86
N GLN A 5 -3.98 -63.05 -0.85
CA GLN A 5 -3.13 -63.44 0.29
C GLN A 5 -2.02 -62.40 0.53
N GLN A 6 -1.43 -61.89 -0.55
CA GLN A 6 -0.38 -60.88 -0.50
C GLN A 6 -0.89 -59.53 0.04
N VAL A 7 -2.09 -59.13 -0.39
CA VAL A 7 -2.77 -57.94 0.14
C VAL A 7 -3.11 -58.11 1.62
N LEU A 8 -3.58 -59.29 2.02
CA LEU A 8 -3.92 -59.56 3.42
C LEU A 8 -2.68 -59.55 4.34
N GLU A 9 -1.53 -59.96 3.82
CA GLU A 9 -0.26 -59.94 4.53
C GLU A 9 0.34 -58.53 4.63
N LEU A 10 0.16 -57.70 3.59
CA LEU A 10 0.47 -56.27 3.64
C LEU A 10 -0.40 -55.53 4.67
N LEU A 11 -1.69 -55.82 4.71
CA LEU A 11 -2.60 -55.22 5.69
C LEU A 11 -2.21 -55.59 7.13
N LYS A 12 -1.84 -56.85 7.39
CA LYS A 12 -1.33 -57.26 8.71
C LYS A 12 -0.06 -56.52 9.10
N LYS A 13 0.88 -56.34 8.17
CA LYS A 13 2.12 -55.58 8.42
C LYS A 13 1.85 -54.10 8.73
N LEU A 14 0.86 -53.50 8.06
CA LEU A 14 0.45 -52.13 8.32
C LEU A 14 -0.18 -51.97 9.71
N ASP A 15 -1.02 -52.93 10.13
CA ASP A 15 -1.64 -52.92 11.45
C ASP A 15 -0.58 -53.01 12.57
N THR A 16 0.38 -53.93 12.44
CA THR A 16 1.50 -54.05 13.40
C THR A 16 2.32 -52.76 13.47
N ARG A 17 2.56 -52.11 12.32
CA ARG A 17 3.31 -50.85 12.29
C ARG A 17 2.55 -49.69 12.92
N GLN A 18 1.22 -49.70 12.81
CA GLN A 18 0.36 -48.70 13.42
C GLN A 18 0.34 -48.84 14.96
N GLU A 19 0.33 -50.07 15.48
CA GLU A 19 0.45 -50.34 16.92
C GLU A 19 1.81 -49.90 17.48
N GLU A 20 2.92 -50.17 16.79
CA GLU A 20 4.26 -49.71 17.18
C GLU A 20 4.34 -48.18 17.27
N LEU A 21 3.78 -47.48 16.28
CA LEU A 21 3.76 -46.01 16.25
C LEU A 21 2.88 -45.44 17.37
N ALA A 22 1.74 -46.07 17.66
CA ALA A 22 0.88 -45.67 18.77
C ALA A 22 1.61 -45.78 20.12
N ALA A 23 2.35 -46.87 20.34
CA ALA A 23 3.16 -47.06 21.55
C ALA A 23 4.30 -46.02 21.67
N GLN A 24 4.93 -45.63 20.56
CA GLN A 24 5.95 -44.57 20.56
C GLN A 24 5.37 -43.20 20.93
N VAL A 25 4.17 -42.87 20.42
CA VAL A 25 3.48 -41.62 20.77
C VAL A 25 3.10 -41.59 22.26
N GLU A 26 2.70 -42.73 22.82
CA GLU A 26 2.36 -42.83 24.24
C GLU A 26 3.59 -42.66 25.16
N SER A 27 4.73 -43.24 24.76
CA SER A 27 6.03 -43.04 25.41
C SER A 27 6.45 -41.55 25.41
N LEU A 28 6.29 -40.87 24.27
CA LEU A 28 6.59 -39.43 24.15
C LEU A 28 5.66 -38.56 25.01
N LYS A 29 4.39 -38.94 25.15
CA LYS A 29 3.45 -38.23 26.06
C LYS A 29 3.85 -38.39 27.53
N SER A 30 4.26 -39.59 27.94
CA SER A 30 4.67 -39.88 29.32
C SER A 30 5.98 -39.21 29.76
N SER A 31 6.87 -38.89 28.81
CA SER A 31 8.12 -38.17 29.08
C SER A 31 7.93 -36.64 29.18
N SER A 32 6.86 -36.09 28.59
CA SER A 32 6.54 -34.65 28.67
C SER A 32 5.85 -34.23 29.99
N SER A 33 5.36 -35.18 30.80
CA SER A 33 4.59 -34.88 32.02
C SER A 33 5.38 -34.88 33.33
N LYS A 34 6.73 -34.89 33.27
CA LYS A 34 7.61 -34.69 34.44
C LYS A 34 8.43 -33.42 34.31
N CYS A 35 7.76 -32.27 34.33
CA CYS A 35 8.40 -31.00 34.69
C CYS A 35 7.47 -30.24 35.64
N SER A 36 7.72 -30.38 36.95
CA SER A 36 7.03 -29.67 38.03
C SER A 36 7.83 -28.44 38.44
N CYS A 37 7.16 -27.30 38.42
CA CYS A 37 7.64 -25.99 38.86
C CYS A 37 7.51 -25.78 40.39
N GLY A 38 8.44 -25.00 40.96
CA GLY A 38 8.44 -24.41 42.33
C GLY A 38 9.57 -24.97 43.22
N GLN A 39 10.43 -24.21 43.92
CA GLN A 39 10.47 -22.81 44.35
C GLN A 39 11.93 -22.36 44.66
N SER A 40 12.15 -21.04 44.57
CA SER A 40 12.90 -20.15 45.49
C SER A 40 14.42 -20.28 45.77
N HIS A 41 15.07 -19.11 45.58
CA HIS A 41 16.13 -18.46 46.40
C HIS A 41 17.57 -18.31 45.85
N SER A 42 17.98 -17.03 45.89
CA SER A 42 19.31 -16.43 46.11
C SER A 42 20.36 -16.41 45.00
N HIS A 43 20.72 -15.17 44.60
CA HIS A 43 22.03 -14.82 44.04
C HIS A 43 23.17 -15.10 45.05
N PRO A 44 24.38 -15.40 44.58
CA PRO A 44 25.42 -14.36 44.59
C PRO A 44 26.27 -14.27 43.30
N ASN A 45 27.05 -13.19 43.25
CA ASN A 45 27.77 -12.55 42.13
C ASN A 45 29.13 -13.23 41.77
N PRO A 46 29.97 -12.71 40.83
CA PRO A 46 30.70 -13.52 39.86
C PRO A 46 32.24 -13.43 39.95
N SER A 47 32.92 -14.49 39.50
CA SER A 47 34.29 -14.50 38.93
C SER A 47 34.47 -15.92 38.35
N THR A 48 34.92 -16.18 37.13
CA THR A 48 36.28 -15.98 36.60
C THR A 48 36.27 -16.36 35.11
N TYR A 49 37.01 -15.59 34.31
CA TYR A 49 37.43 -15.75 32.89
C TYR A 49 38.08 -17.13 32.55
N PRO A 50 38.32 -17.54 31.27
CA PRO A 50 38.88 -16.68 30.22
C PRO A 50 38.44 -16.81 28.75
N ILE A 51 38.66 -15.68 28.09
CA ILE A 51 38.67 -15.41 26.66
C ILE A 51 39.94 -16.04 26.05
N HIS A 52 39.80 -16.76 24.94
CA HIS A 52 40.91 -17.10 24.05
C HIS A 52 40.86 -16.18 22.81
N LEU A 53 41.78 -15.22 22.77
CA LEU A 53 42.18 -14.46 21.60
C LEU A 53 43.38 -15.18 20.96
N THR A 54 43.30 -15.49 19.67
CA THR A 54 44.48 -15.76 18.84
C THR A 54 44.34 -14.95 17.56
N GLY A 55 45.22 -13.97 17.40
CA GLY A 55 45.33 -13.16 16.20
C GLY A 55 46.17 -13.86 15.13
N SER A 56 45.82 -13.60 13.87
CA SER A 56 46.69 -13.77 12.72
C SER A 56 46.21 -12.86 11.58
N THR A 57 46.99 -11.83 11.28
CA THR A 57 47.08 -11.21 9.94
C THR A 57 48.16 -11.98 9.17
N PRO A 58 48.04 -12.19 7.83
CA PRO A 58 48.41 -11.10 6.91
C PRO A 58 47.69 -11.06 5.54
N SER A 59 47.95 -9.93 4.86
CA SER A 59 48.02 -9.71 3.41
C SER A 59 46.73 -9.60 2.57
N SER A 60 46.57 -8.39 2.03
CA SER A 60 45.73 -8.00 0.91
C SER A 60 46.00 -8.81 -0.36
N PRO A 61 44.97 -8.99 -1.21
CA PRO A 61 45.14 -8.83 -2.64
C PRO A 61 44.20 -7.76 -3.20
N SER A 62 44.76 -7.06 -4.19
CA SER A 62 44.16 -6.05 -5.07
C SER A 62 42.77 -6.41 -5.62
N THR A 63 41.85 -5.46 -5.50
CA THR A 63 40.55 -5.46 -6.19
C THR A 63 40.74 -5.18 -7.69
N PRO A 64 40.21 -6.00 -8.61
CA PRO A 64 40.00 -5.58 -9.98
C PRO A 64 38.77 -4.67 -10.05
N ALA A 65 38.89 -3.57 -10.79
CA ALA A 65 37.81 -2.65 -11.09
C ALA A 65 36.59 -3.39 -11.68
N ALA A 66 35.44 -3.33 -11.01
CA ALA A 66 34.16 -3.79 -11.52
C ALA A 66 33.21 -2.58 -11.59
N GLY A 67 32.78 -2.26 -12.81
CA GLY A 67 31.90 -1.14 -13.10
C GLY A 67 30.50 -1.39 -12.56
N THR A 68 30.04 -0.48 -11.70
CA THR A 68 28.64 -0.23 -11.43
C THR A 68 28.13 0.75 -12.49
N GLU A 69 27.27 0.29 -13.41
CA GLU A 69 26.53 1.22 -14.29
C GLU A 69 25.39 1.85 -13.48
N THR A 70 25.73 2.93 -12.80
CA THR A 70 24.78 3.89 -12.23
C THR A 70 23.96 4.54 -13.35
N ILE A 71 22.70 4.90 -13.09
CA ILE A 71 21.94 5.79 -13.98
C ILE A 71 22.83 7.02 -14.25
N PRO A 72 23.16 7.34 -15.51
CA PRO A 72 24.17 8.36 -15.80
C PRO A 72 23.73 9.72 -15.24
N CYS A 73 24.49 10.23 -14.26
CA CYS A 73 24.32 11.55 -13.69
C CYS A 73 24.81 12.62 -14.69
N PRO A 74 23.97 13.59 -15.12
CA PRO A 74 24.48 14.80 -15.74
C PRO A 74 25.15 15.69 -14.66
N PRO A 75 26.23 16.43 -15.00
CA PRO A 75 26.91 17.29 -14.05
C PRO A 75 25.99 18.45 -13.61
N LEU A 76 25.96 18.71 -12.30
CA LEU A 76 25.28 19.86 -11.70
C LEU A 76 25.89 21.18 -12.22
N PRO A 77 25.09 22.23 -12.47
CA PRO A 77 25.62 23.55 -12.81
C PRO A 77 26.34 24.16 -11.59
N ALA A 78 27.59 24.57 -11.80
CA ALA A 78 28.43 25.19 -10.79
C ALA A 78 27.82 26.52 -10.31
N SER A 79 27.65 26.68 -8.99
CA SER A 79 27.30 27.96 -8.36
C SER A 79 28.54 28.89 -8.33
N PRO A 80 28.40 30.19 -8.64
CA PRO A 80 29.52 31.10 -8.70
C PRO A 80 30.04 31.45 -7.29
N ARG A 81 31.37 31.40 -7.15
CA ARG A 81 32.13 31.82 -5.96
C ARG A 81 31.96 33.32 -5.69
N SER A 82 31.73 33.64 -4.43
CA SER A 82 31.81 34.99 -3.88
C SER A 82 33.27 35.47 -3.83
N ASN A 83 33.54 36.65 -4.41
CA ASN A 83 34.73 37.43 -4.13
C ASN A 83 34.29 38.73 -3.45
N SER A 84 34.87 38.97 -2.28
CA SER A 84 34.76 40.20 -1.50
C SER A 84 35.74 41.26 -2.02
N GLY A 85 35.30 42.53 -2.08
CA GLY A 85 36.19 43.67 -2.27
C GLY A 85 35.52 44.95 -2.75
N GLY A 86 35.21 45.86 -1.81
CA GLY A 86 35.51 47.29 -1.97
C GLY A 86 34.45 48.25 -2.51
N VAL A 87 33.72 48.90 -1.58
CA VAL A 87 33.36 50.34 -1.45
C VAL A 87 33.19 51.21 -2.71
N GLU A 88 32.00 51.85 -2.87
CA GLU A 88 31.80 53.31 -2.71
C GLU A 88 30.30 53.66 -2.77
N ALA A 89 29.87 54.58 -1.90
CA ALA A 89 28.49 55.07 -1.77
C ALA A 89 28.29 56.37 -2.57
N LEU A 90 27.05 56.70 -2.99
CA LEU A 90 26.36 57.96 -2.62
C LEU A 90 24.97 58.14 -3.30
N ARG A 91 24.00 58.45 -2.43
CA ARG A 91 22.95 59.50 -2.50
C ARG A 91 21.68 59.41 -3.39
N ILE A 92 20.56 59.46 -2.66
CA ILE A 92 19.41 60.39 -2.75
C ILE A 92 18.47 60.27 -3.96
N SER A 93 17.20 59.91 -3.71
CA SER A 93 16.07 60.86 -3.74
C SER A 93 14.72 60.16 -3.55
N ARG A 94 13.89 60.74 -2.68
CA ARG A 94 12.47 60.41 -2.43
C ARG A 94 11.56 61.36 -3.22
N GLY A 95 10.39 60.85 -3.59
CA GLY A 95 9.16 61.61 -3.89
C GLY A 95 8.60 61.30 -5.29
N SER A 96 7.29 61.31 -5.58
CA SER A 96 6.03 61.47 -4.82
C SER A 96 4.87 61.33 -5.86
N PHE A 97 3.62 61.34 -5.38
CA PHE A 97 2.32 61.54 -6.08
C PHE A 97 1.54 60.25 -6.47
N THR A 98 0.51 59.77 -5.75
CA THR A 98 -0.81 60.28 -5.27
C THR A 98 -1.98 59.85 -6.16
N SER A 99 -2.98 59.17 -5.58
CA SER A 99 -4.40 59.57 -5.52
C SER A 99 -5.24 58.39 -4.99
N LEU A 100 -5.82 58.50 -3.80
CA LEU A 100 -7.18 58.96 -3.44
C LEU A 100 -8.09 57.77 -3.05
N LEU A 101 -8.29 57.64 -1.73
CA LEU A 101 -9.40 56.94 -1.08
C LEU A 101 -10.68 57.81 -1.14
N PRO A 102 -11.83 57.21 -0.80
CA PRO A 102 -12.55 57.75 0.36
C PRO A 102 -12.89 56.69 1.41
N SER A 103 -12.83 57.15 2.65
CA SER A 103 -12.98 56.44 3.90
C SER A 103 -14.39 56.59 4.49
N ALA A 104 -14.85 55.58 5.23
CA ALA A 104 -15.71 55.70 6.42
C ALA A 104 -15.47 54.43 7.28
N LEU A 105 -14.75 54.44 8.41
CA LEU A 105 -15.14 54.87 9.78
C LEU A 105 -16.49 54.27 10.21
N ASN A 106 -16.68 53.61 11.37
CA ASN A 106 -15.83 53.38 12.55
C ASN A 106 -16.51 52.35 13.49
N ASN A 107 -15.76 51.93 14.52
CA ASN A 107 -16.08 51.22 15.78
C ASN A 107 -15.64 49.75 15.84
N LEU A 108 -14.43 49.44 16.35
CA LEU A 108 -13.89 49.54 17.72
C LEU A 108 -14.39 48.47 18.69
N GLY A 109 -13.47 47.57 19.05
CA GLY A 109 -13.53 46.66 20.19
C GLY A 109 -12.20 45.90 20.31
N LEU A 110 -11.20 46.55 20.93
CA LEU A 110 -9.85 46.02 21.15
C LEU A 110 -9.84 44.75 22.03
N GLY A 111 -8.92 43.83 21.70
CA GLY A 111 -8.34 42.84 22.60
C GLY A 111 -6.99 42.38 22.06
N THR A 112 -5.89 42.82 22.69
CA THR A 112 -4.48 42.65 22.28
C THR A 112 -3.85 41.36 22.82
N SER A 113 -3.07 40.63 21.99
CA SER A 113 -1.71 40.04 22.25
C SER A 113 -1.27 39.05 21.13
N PRO A 114 0.03 38.67 21.01
CA PRO A 114 1.00 39.03 19.96
C PRO A 114 1.04 38.07 18.72
N PRO A 115 1.75 38.41 17.62
CA PRO A 115 1.73 37.60 16.41
C PRO A 115 2.69 36.41 16.51
N SER A 116 2.15 35.19 16.39
CA SER A 116 2.95 34.02 16.04
C SER A 116 3.11 33.98 14.52
N ASN A 117 4.35 34.15 14.04
CA ASN A 117 4.73 33.86 12.66
C ASN A 117 4.52 32.38 12.38
N SER A 118 3.47 32.04 11.64
CA SER A 118 3.39 30.81 10.87
C SER A 118 3.02 31.17 9.43
N ASN A 119 4.01 31.06 8.54
CA ASN A 119 3.75 30.96 7.11
C ASN A 119 3.07 29.61 6.85
N GLY A 120 1.77 29.54 7.14
CA GLY A 120 0.90 28.48 6.69
C GLY A 120 0.55 28.73 5.23
N THR A 121 1.02 27.87 4.34
CA THR A 121 0.61 27.82 2.94
C THR A 121 -0.89 27.56 2.90
N SER A 122 -1.68 28.61 2.72
CA SER A 122 -3.11 28.51 2.53
C SER A 122 -3.39 27.66 1.29
N THR A 123 -4.02 26.51 1.46
CA THR A 123 -4.62 25.81 0.33
C THR A 123 -5.69 26.71 -0.29
N PRO A 124 -5.96 26.64 -1.61
CA PRO A 124 -6.99 27.45 -2.26
C PRO A 124 -8.42 27.20 -1.74
N TYR A 125 -8.60 26.25 -0.80
CA TYR A 125 -9.87 25.89 -0.17
C TYR A 125 -9.89 26.16 1.35
N GLY A 126 -8.83 26.77 1.89
CA GLY A 126 -8.50 26.85 3.32
C GLY A 126 -9.38 27.72 4.21
N ASN A 127 -10.49 28.28 3.72
CA ASN A 127 -11.40 29.10 4.54
C ASN A 127 -12.79 28.47 4.77
N LEU A 128 -13.06 27.27 4.25
CA LEU A 128 -14.36 26.60 4.46
C LEU A 128 -14.42 25.68 5.68
N SER A 129 -13.30 25.39 6.36
CA SER A 129 -13.25 24.37 7.42
C SER A 129 -13.41 24.87 8.85
N LEU A 130 -13.30 26.19 9.12
CA LEU A 130 -13.45 26.69 10.50
C LEU A 130 -14.90 26.80 10.97
N GLU A 131 -15.84 27.22 10.11
CA GLU A 131 -17.27 27.24 10.47
C GLU A 131 -17.86 25.83 10.51
N ALA A 132 -17.43 24.92 9.61
CA ALA A 132 -17.85 23.51 9.63
C ALA A 132 -17.34 22.74 10.86
N ALA A 133 -16.14 23.05 11.36
CA ALA A 133 -15.61 22.50 12.60
C ALA A 133 -16.39 22.95 13.85
N SER A 134 -17.01 24.14 13.82
CA SER A 134 -17.79 24.67 14.94
C SER A 134 -19.17 24.01 15.10
N HIS A 135 -19.69 23.39 14.03
CA HIS A 135 -21.00 22.74 14.00
C HIS A 135 -20.93 21.21 13.97
N GLY A 136 -19.87 20.63 14.55
CA GLY A 136 -19.64 19.19 14.73
C GLY A 136 -20.90 18.35 14.65
N ALA A 137 -21.19 17.88 13.44
CA ALA A 137 -22.46 17.26 13.15
C ALA A 137 -22.39 15.78 13.50
N GLY A 138 -22.49 15.55 14.82
CA GLY A 138 -22.93 14.33 15.46
C GLY A 138 -22.46 13.03 14.81
N ALA A 139 -21.22 12.64 15.06
CA ALA A 139 -21.03 11.24 15.43
C ALA A 139 -22.01 10.96 16.58
N PRO A 140 -22.79 9.87 16.56
CA PRO A 140 -23.45 9.44 17.79
C PRO A 140 -22.34 9.40 18.85
N GLY A 141 -22.50 10.10 19.98
CA GLY A 141 -21.44 10.17 20.99
C GLY A 141 -20.90 8.78 21.33
N PRO A 142 -19.65 8.68 21.83
CA PRO A 142 -19.02 7.40 22.17
C PRO A 142 -19.96 6.53 23.02
N LEU A 143 -19.90 5.21 22.82
CA LEU A 143 -20.63 4.26 23.64
C LEU A 143 -20.33 4.55 25.12
N SER A 144 -21.36 4.84 25.92
CA SER A 144 -21.22 4.89 27.37
C SER A 144 -20.72 3.51 27.85
N PRO A 145 -19.72 3.44 28.74
CA PRO A 145 -19.23 2.17 29.25
C PRO A 145 -20.39 1.41 29.89
N THR A 146 -20.63 0.20 29.38
CA THR A 146 -21.74 -0.65 29.81
C THR A 146 -21.53 -1.05 31.26
N GLY A 147 -22.38 -0.55 32.16
CA GLY A 147 -22.51 -1.12 33.51
C GLY A 147 -23.02 -2.56 33.43
N GLU A 148 -22.64 -3.40 34.39
CA GLU A 148 -22.92 -4.85 34.42
C GLU A 148 -24.41 -5.24 34.32
N LYS A 149 -25.34 -4.28 34.41
CA LYS A 149 -26.79 -4.49 34.30
C LYS A 149 -27.34 -4.53 32.87
N ASP A 150 -26.54 -4.26 31.83
CA ASP A 150 -27.01 -4.22 30.42
C ASP A 150 -26.75 -5.51 29.61
N LYS A 151 -26.48 -6.64 30.29
CA LYS A 151 -26.26 -7.94 29.62
C LYS A 151 -27.48 -8.49 28.85
N ASP A 152 -28.68 -7.98 29.13
CA ASP A 152 -29.94 -8.39 28.48
C ASP A 152 -30.34 -7.55 27.25
N LYS A 153 -29.65 -6.43 26.94
CA LYS A 153 -29.91 -5.63 25.72
C LYS A 153 -29.15 -6.16 24.48
N LYS A 154 -29.09 -7.48 24.32
CA LYS A 154 -28.36 -8.19 23.26
C LYS A 154 -28.93 -8.06 21.83
N LYS A 155 -29.63 -6.99 21.48
CA LYS A 155 -30.19 -6.81 20.12
C LYS A 155 -29.76 -5.50 19.49
N GLY A 156 -28.49 -5.43 19.10
CA GLY A 156 -27.97 -4.38 18.20
C GLY A 156 -28.51 -4.49 16.76
N TYR A 157 -29.17 -5.60 16.41
CA TYR A 157 -29.77 -5.81 15.09
C TYR A 157 -31.31 -5.89 15.19
N PRO A 158 -32.03 -5.36 14.18
CA PRO A 158 -33.47 -5.57 14.09
C PRO A 158 -33.78 -7.06 13.88
N ASN A 159 -34.92 -7.54 14.38
CA ASN A 159 -35.36 -8.94 14.16
C ASN A 159 -35.56 -9.25 12.67
N ARG A 160 -35.84 -8.24 11.82
CA ARG A 160 -35.99 -8.37 10.38
C ARG A 160 -34.67 -8.05 9.68
N VAL A 161 -34.13 -9.01 8.95
CA VAL A 161 -32.96 -8.84 8.09
C VAL A 161 -33.41 -8.44 6.69
N VAL A 162 -32.84 -7.36 6.17
CA VAL A 162 -33.00 -6.97 4.76
C VAL A 162 -31.84 -7.57 3.98
N LEU A 163 -32.12 -8.64 3.23
CA LEU A 163 -31.13 -9.34 2.41
C LEU A 163 -30.74 -8.51 1.19
N THR A 164 -31.73 -7.97 0.49
CA THR A 164 -31.54 -7.06 -0.64
C THR A 164 -32.64 -6.01 -0.69
N THR A 165 -32.42 -4.99 -1.50
CA THR A 165 -33.40 -3.97 -1.93
C THR A 165 -33.68 -4.19 -3.41
N TYR A 166 -34.88 -3.88 -3.89
CA TYR A 166 -35.22 -3.99 -5.32
C TYR A 166 -35.50 -2.61 -5.91
N PRO A 167 -35.13 -2.34 -7.18
CA PRO A 167 -35.34 -1.01 -7.78
C PRO A 167 -36.81 -0.57 -7.79
N SER A 168 -37.74 -1.53 -7.93
CA SER A 168 -39.19 -1.28 -7.93
C SER A 168 -39.81 -1.12 -6.54
N GLN A 169 -39.04 -1.27 -5.46
CA GLN A 169 -39.54 -1.12 -4.10
C GLN A 169 -39.81 0.35 -3.77
N ALA A 170 -40.95 0.63 -3.12
CA ALA A 170 -41.32 1.98 -2.70
C ALA A 170 -40.23 2.63 -1.83
N GLY A 171 -39.89 3.89 -2.15
CA GLY A 171 -38.91 4.69 -1.42
C GLY A 171 -37.45 4.47 -1.83
N ILE A 172 -37.15 3.54 -2.76
CA ILE A 172 -35.82 3.42 -3.34
C ILE A 172 -35.57 4.61 -4.27
N ASN A 173 -34.60 5.45 -3.89
CA ASN A 173 -34.19 6.62 -4.64
C ASN A 173 -32.69 6.88 -4.41
N PRO A 174 -31.80 6.13 -5.06
CA PRO A 174 -30.36 6.27 -4.89
C PRO A 174 -29.88 7.69 -5.14
N VAL A 175 -28.94 8.17 -4.33
CA VAL A 175 -28.27 9.45 -4.58
C VAL A 175 -27.59 9.39 -5.96
N PRO A 176 -27.86 10.35 -6.86
CA PRO A 176 -27.29 10.35 -8.20
C PRO A 176 -25.76 10.29 -8.18
N ILE A 177 -25.20 9.49 -9.08
CA ILE A 177 -23.76 9.34 -9.25
C ILE A 177 -23.47 9.09 -10.74
N ASN A 178 -22.79 10.03 -11.38
CA ASN A 178 -22.47 9.98 -12.81
C ASN A 178 -20.97 9.69 -12.95
N TRP A 179 -20.58 8.43 -13.18
CA TRP A 179 -19.16 8.07 -13.20
C TRP A 179 -18.41 8.76 -14.33
N GLY A 180 -17.30 9.41 -14.01
CA GLY A 180 -16.48 10.16 -14.97
C GLY A 180 -16.88 11.61 -15.19
N GLU A 181 -18.02 12.08 -14.68
CA GLU A 181 -18.37 13.51 -14.79
C GLU A 181 -17.43 14.39 -13.97
N GLY A 182 -17.19 15.60 -14.46
CA GLY A 182 -16.35 16.63 -13.87
C GLY A 182 -16.40 17.92 -14.70
N PRO A 183 -15.65 18.98 -14.33
CA PRO A 183 -14.44 18.93 -13.52
C PRO A 183 -14.64 18.98 -12.00
N THR A 184 -15.88 19.01 -11.50
CA THR A 184 -16.17 19.11 -10.06
C THR A 184 -16.73 17.82 -9.48
N ALA A 185 -16.44 17.55 -8.20
CA ALA A 185 -17.03 16.43 -7.48
C ALA A 185 -18.56 16.50 -7.38
N ARG A 186 -19.14 17.71 -7.48
CA ARG A 186 -20.59 17.91 -7.42
C ARG A 186 -21.31 17.40 -8.66
N GLU A 187 -20.71 17.50 -9.84
CA GLU A 187 -21.23 16.91 -11.09
C GLU A 187 -21.14 15.38 -11.07
N ARG A 188 -20.07 14.85 -10.47
CA ARG A 188 -19.81 13.42 -10.27
C ARG A 188 -20.80 12.76 -9.29
N GLY A 189 -21.06 13.40 -8.15
CA GLY A 189 -21.88 12.86 -7.05
C GLY A 189 -21.10 12.01 -6.04
N PRO A 190 -21.60 11.83 -4.80
CA PRO A 190 -20.89 11.14 -3.72
C PRO A 190 -21.04 9.61 -3.80
N VAL A 191 -20.03 8.88 -3.32
CA VAL A 191 -20.13 7.43 -3.09
C VAL A 191 -20.80 7.17 -1.74
N VAL A 192 -22.00 6.59 -1.75
CA VAL A 192 -22.78 6.27 -0.54
C VAL A 192 -22.98 4.75 -0.46
N CYS A 193 -22.23 4.08 0.43
CA CYS A 193 -22.27 2.63 0.62
C CYS A 193 -23.06 2.19 1.86
N SER A 194 -23.46 3.15 2.69
CA SER A 194 -23.97 2.87 4.02
C SER A 194 -25.25 2.03 4.05
N ARG A 195 -25.26 1.06 4.96
CA ARG A 195 -26.45 0.26 5.32
C ARG A 195 -27.16 0.79 6.57
N ILE A 196 -26.80 1.98 7.07
CA ILE A 196 -27.56 2.67 8.12
C ILE A 196 -29.00 2.84 7.64
N LYS A 197 -29.98 2.63 8.53
CA LYS A 197 -31.42 2.57 8.19
C LYS A 197 -31.89 3.75 7.32
N GLN A 198 -31.43 4.97 7.63
CA GLN A 198 -31.79 6.19 6.88
C GLN A 198 -31.14 6.26 5.49
N ASN A 199 -29.98 5.62 5.31
CA ASN A 199 -29.21 5.65 4.07
C ASN A 199 -29.53 4.44 3.16
N LEU A 200 -30.07 3.34 3.70
CA LEU A 200 -30.26 2.07 3.00
C LEU A 200 -31.06 2.18 1.69
N LEU A 201 -32.06 3.07 1.64
CA LEU A 201 -32.93 3.26 0.48
C LEU A 201 -32.35 4.24 -0.57
N ILE A 202 -31.34 5.02 -0.18
CA ILE A 202 -30.73 6.09 -1.00
C ILE A 202 -29.26 5.80 -1.34
N ARG A 203 -28.69 4.69 -0.87
CA ARG A 203 -27.32 4.31 -1.22
C ARG A 203 -27.19 4.01 -2.71
N ASN A 204 -26.03 4.32 -3.26
CA ASN A 204 -25.71 4.15 -4.68
C ASN A 204 -24.51 3.24 -4.92
N SER A 205 -24.07 2.50 -3.90
CA SER A 205 -23.02 1.49 -4.01
C SER A 205 -23.33 0.21 -3.23
N ILE A 206 -22.70 -0.88 -3.70
CA ILE A 206 -22.70 -2.22 -3.11
C ILE A 206 -21.42 -2.39 -2.30
N GLY A 207 -21.41 -3.26 -1.29
CA GLY A 207 -20.20 -3.57 -0.53
C GLY A 207 -20.16 -2.92 0.85
N ALA A 208 -18.96 -2.52 1.26
CA ALA A 208 -18.72 -1.80 2.51
C ALA A 208 -17.46 -0.93 2.42
N HIS A 209 -17.42 0.17 3.19
CA HIS A 209 -16.21 0.98 3.36
C HIS A 209 -15.09 0.21 4.07
N SER A 210 -13.84 0.68 3.94
CA SER A 210 -12.64 0.12 4.59
C SER A 210 -12.09 -1.17 3.98
N GLY A 211 -12.45 -1.51 2.73
CA GLY A 211 -11.90 -2.65 2.00
C GLY A 211 -11.94 -3.95 2.79
N SER A 212 -10.82 -4.67 2.85
CA SER A 212 -10.65 -5.91 3.62
C SER A 212 -10.91 -5.76 5.13
N TYR A 213 -10.79 -4.55 5.69
CA TYR A 213 -11.04 -4.30 7.12
C TYR A 213 -12.53 -4.21 7.48
N SER A 214 -13.42 -4.13 6.47
CA SER A 214 -14.88 -4.08 6.67
C SER A 214 -15.42 -5.27 7.48
N ILE A 215 -14.84 -6.46 7.32
CA ILE A 215 -15.22 -7.67 8.05
C ILE A 215 -14.90 -7.54 9.55
N TYR A 216 -13.72 -7.00 9.89
CA TYR A 216 -13.36 -6.75 11.30
C TYR A 216 -14.28 -5.71 11.94
N ARG A 217 -14.67 -4.67 11.20
CA ARG A 217 -15.69 -3.72 11.65
C ARG A 217 -17.01 -4.44 11.93
N ALA A 218 -17.45 -5.34 11.06
CA ALA A 218 -18.67 -6.12 11.28
C ALA A 218 -18.58 -7.00 12.54
N LEU A 219 -17.43 -7.62 12.81
CA LEU A 219 -17.19 -8.37 14.05
C LEU A 219 -17.25 -7.47 15.29
N SER A 220 -16.63 -6.28 15.26
CA SER A 220 -16.74 -5.31 16.37
C SER A 220 -18.19 -4.91 16.63
N ILE A 221 -19.01 -4.76 15.59
CA ILE A 221 -20.45 -4.50 15.75
C ILE A 221 -21.16 -5.70 16.37
N ALA A 222 -20.88 -6.92 15.89
CA ALA A 222 -21.48 -8.15 16.43
C ALA A 222 -21.12 -8.39 17.90
N MET A 223 -19.90 -8.02 18.32
CA MET A 223 -19.44 -8.07 19.71
C MET A 223 -20.01 -6.92 20.57
N GLY A 224 -20.73 -5.96 19.99
CA GLY A 224 -21.24 -4.78 20.70
C GLY A 224 -20.18 -3.73 21.04
N GLN A 225 -18.97 -3.85 20.50
CA GLN A 225 -17.87 -2.89 20.68
C GLN A 225 -18.05 -1.65 19.80
N LEU A 226 -18.80 -1.77 18.70
CA LEU A 226 -19.11 -0.66 17.80
C LEU A 226 -20.62 -0.63 17.51
N ARG A 227 -21.20 0.57 17.48
CA ARG A 227 -22.61 0.70 17.11
C ARG A 227 -22.82 0.42 15.61
N PRO A 228 -23.92 -0.27 15.21
CA PRO A 228 -24.25 -0.46 13.80
C PRO A 228 -24.44 0.85 13.02
N ASP A 229 -24.99 1.88 13.69
CA ASP A 229 -25.22 3.21 13.14
C ASP A 229 -24.05 4.18 13.36
N TRP A 230 -22.89 3.66 13.77
CA TRP A 230 -21.70 4.49 13.98
C TRP A 230 -21.22 5.14 12.68
N ARG A 231 -21.13 6.47 12.73
CA ARG A 231 -20.48 7.32 11.75
C ARG A 231 -19.22 7.92 12.40
N PRO A 232 -18.05 7.85 11.74
CA PRO A 232 -16.81 8.38 12.30
C PRO A 232 -16.89 9.90 12.51
N ASP A 233 -16.25 10.41 13.56
CA ASP A 233 -15.94 11.84 13.63
C ASP A 233 -14.76 12.11 12.69
N LEU A 234 -14.98 13.04 11.76
CA LEU A 234 -14.02 13.39 10.71
C LEU A 234 -13.36 14.76 10.98
N THR A 235 -13.66 15.38 12.13
CA THR A 235 -13.05 16.64 12.56
C THR A 235 -11.53 16.50 12.63
N ASN A 236 -10.81 17.48 12.08
CA ASN A 236 -9.34 17.50 12.03
C ASN A 236 -8.67 16.30 11.31
N THR A 237 -9.40 15.65 10.40
CA THR A 237 -8.83 14.57 9.57
C THR A 237 -8.52 14.99 8.13
N HIS A 238 -8.54 16.30 7.87
CA HIS A 238 -8.16 16.89 6.58
C HIS A 238 -6.70 16.58 6.24
N PRO A 239 -6.37 16.35 4.96
CA PRO A 239 -5.02 15.99 4.57
C PRO A 239 -4.07 17.21 4.67
N PRO A 240 -2.79 17.01 5.02
CA PRO A 240 -1.79 18.10 5.13
C PRO A 240 -1.25 18.56 3.77
N PHE A 241 -1.69 17.95 2.68
CA PHE A 241 -1.48 18.35 1.29
C PHE A 241 -2.63 17.77 0.46
N VAL A 242 -2.96 18.39 -0.68
CA VAL A 242 -4.02 17.90 -1.56
C VAL A 242 -3.45 17.79 -2.97
N LEU A 243 -3.66 16.63 -3.60
CA LEU A 243 -3.43 16.48 -5.03
C LEU A 243 -4.58 17.14 -5.78
N PRO A 244 -4.32 18.14 -6.65
CA PRO A 244 -5.39 18.80 -7.38
C PRO A 244 -6.01 17.83 -8.40
N PRO A 245 -7.31 18.00 -8.74
CA PRO A 245 -7.94 17.20 -9.79
C PRO A 245 -7.16 17.26 -11.10
N THR A 246 -7.06 16.13 -11.78
CA THR A 246 -6.34 15.99 -13.06
C THR A 246 -7.31 15.56 -14.14
N GLU A 247 -6.92 15.70 -15.41
CA GLU A 247 -7.73 15.20 -16.54
C GLU A 247 -8.11 13.72 -16.38
N GLY A 248 -7.26 12.92 -15.73
CA GLY A 248 -7.49 11.50 -15.48
C GLY A 248 -8.58 11.21 -14.44
N TRP A 249 -9.03 12.21 -13.67
CA TRP A 249 -10.11 12.03 -12.68
C TRP A 249 -11.50 12.01 -13.33
N PHE A 250 -11.58 12.42 -14.60
CA PHE A 250 -12.81 12.48 -15.40
C PHE A 250 -12.78 11.37 -16.46
N GLY A 251 -13.95 11.06 -17.02
CA GLY A 251 -14.14 9.96 -17.97
C GLY A 251 -13.92 8.58 -17.35
N ASP A 252 -13.19 7.72 -18.05
CA ASP A 252 -13.03 6.29 -17.75
C ASP A 252 -11.56 5.86 -17.47
N LYS A 253 -10.68 6.84 -17.25
CA LYS A 253 -9.28 6.59 -16.91
C LYS A 253 -9.11 5.94 -15.54
N ILE A 254 -9.99 6.27 -14.59
CA ILE A 254 -10.04 5.67 -13.25
C ILE A 254 -11.38 4.95 -13.08
N VAL A 255 -11.32 3.64 -12.83
CA VAL A 255 -12.50 2.79 -12.62
C VAL A 255 -12.38 1.91 -11.37
N SER A 256 -11.23 1.91 -10.71
CA SER A 256 -10.91 1.02 -9.58
C SER A 256 -10.91 1.68 -8.19
N PHE A 257 -11.00 3.01 -8.11
CA PHE A 257 -11.21 3.76 -6.86
C PHE A 257 -11.88 5.11 -7.15
N ASP A 258 -12.32 5.79 -6.10
CA ASP A 258 -12.95 7.13 -6.18
C ASP A 258 -11.87 8.21 -6.04
N PRO A 259 -11.51 8.94 -7.12
CA PRO A 259 -10.45 9.95 -7.06
C PRO A 259 -10.81 11.13 -6.15
N TRP A 260 -12.10 11.38 -5.91
CA TRP A 260 -12.57 12.45 -5.01
C TRP A 260 -12.56 12.06 -3.54
N GLY A 261 -12.22 10.79 -3.24
CA GLY A 261 -12.30 10.20 -1.91
C GLY A 261 -11.49 10.90 -0.83
N ALA A 262 -10.46 11.67 -1.19
CA ALA A 262 -9.62 12.42 -0.25
C ALA A 262 -10.32 13.69 0.26
N MET A 263 -11.26 14.22 -0.52
CA MET A 263 -11.91 15.51 -0.29
C MET A 263 -13.37 15.33 0.16
N SER A 264 -13.82 14.10 0.40
CA SER A 264 -15.22 13.81 0.74
C SER A 264 -15.74 14.63 1.92
N GLN A 265 -14.88 14.91 2.90
CA GLN A 265 -15.22 15.66 4.11
C GLN A 265 -15.44 17.14 3.85
N GLU A 266 -14.72 17.72 2.89
CA GLU A 266 -14.84 19.12 2.53
C GLU A 266 -16.00 19.32 1.56
N ILE A 267 -16.09 18.44 0.55
CA ILE A 267 -17.10 18.53 -0.49
C ILE A 267 -18.49 18.23 0.08
N TRP A 268 -18.62 17.19 0.91
CA TRP A 268 -19.90 16.67 1.40
C TRP A 268 -20.15 16.96 2.88
N ALA A 269 -19.47 17.96 3.45
CA ALA A 269 -19.56 18.31 4.88
C ALA A 269 -21.01 18.50 5.34
N LYS A 270 -21.79 19.25 4.56
CA LYS A 270 -23.20 19.54 4.84
C LYS A 270 -24.05 18.28 4.77
N GLU A 271 -23.93 17.51 3.70
CA GLU A 271 -24.70 16.28 3.53
C GLU A 271 -24.38 15.26 4.62
N TYR A 272 -23.11 15.17 5.01
CA TYR A 272 -22.66 14.35 6.13
C TYR A 272 -23.31 14.78 7.45
N ALA A 273 -23.33 16.09 7.69
CA ALA A 273 -24.00 16.68 8.84
C ALA A 273 -25.50 16.37 8.86
N ASP A 274 -26.16 16.45 7.72
CA ASP A 274 -27.60 16.22 7.53
C ASP A 274 -27.99 14.73 7.62
N GLY A 275 -27.03 13.80 7.70
CA GLY A 275 -27.30 12.36 7.91
C GLY A 275 -26.76 11.43 6.82
N LEU A 276 -26.24 11.96 5.71
CA LEU A 276 -25.73 11.16 4.60
C LEU A 276 -24.37 10.55 4.96
N ASP A 277 -24.26 9.24 4.98
CA ASP A 277 -23.02 8.56 5.39
C ASP A 277 -22.05 8.42 4.21
N VAL A 278 -21.50 9.56 3.78
CA VAL A 278 -20.39 9.66 2.82
C VAL A 278 -19.08 9.63 3.58
N ARG A 279 -18.20 8.67 3.27
CA ARG A 279 -16.92 8.49 3.96
C ARG A 279 -15.75 8.70 3.00
N PRO A 280 -14.59 9.18 3.49
CA PRO A 280 -13.39 9.22 2.68
C PRO A 280 -12.96 7.79 2.30
N THR A 281 -12.52 7.64 1.07
CA THR A 281 -11.92 6.41 0.52
C THR A 281 -10.44 6.61 0.17
N ILE A 282 -9.95 7.84 0.32
CA ILE A 282 -8.53 8.18 0.24
C ILE A 282 -8.18 9.01 1.47
N SER A 283 -7.00 8.79 2.05
CA SER A 283 -6.45 9.65 3.08
C SER A 283 -4.98 9.92 2.79
N GLN A 284 -4.53 11.16 3.01
CA GLN A 284 -3.20 11.63 2.67
C GLN A 284 -2.52 12.19 3.92
N THR A 285 -1.22 11.95 4.06
CA THR A 285 -0.42 12.49 5.17
C THR A 285 1.07 12.60 4.81
N LYS A 286 1.85 13.28 5.65
CA LYS A 286 3.32 13.30 5.56
C LYS A 286 3.90 12.36 6.60
N ALA A 287 5.00 11.70 6.28
CA ALA A 287 5.69 10.79 7.17
C ALA A 287 7.18 10.79 6.88
N HIS A 288 7.96 10.34 7.86
CA HIS A 288 9.33 9.93 7.63
C HIS A 288 9.36 8.40 7.52
N ILE A 289 10.09 7.87 6.56
CA ILE A 289 10.27 6.43 6.39
C ILE A 289 11.68 6.07 6.83
N LYS A 290 11.78 5.05 7.69
CA LYS A 290 13.05 4.49 8.14
C LYS A 290 13.16 3.03 7.71
N ILE A 291 14.26 2.70 7.04
CA ILE A 291 14.57 1.37 6.53
C ILE A 291 16.08 1.17 6.67
N GLU A 292 16.51 0.09 7.32
CA GLU A 292 17.93 -0.17 7.61
C GLU A 292 18.80 -0.26 6.35
N GLU A 293 18.30 -0.84 5.26
CA GLU A 293 19.04 -0.91 4.01
C GLU A 293 19.35 0.48 3.45
N LEU A 294 18.49 1.47 3.69
CA LEU A 294 18.77 2.84 3.29
C LEU A 294 19.86 3.47 4.17
N ASP A 295 19.95 3.10 5.45
CA ASP A 295 21.06 3.50 6.33
C ASP A 295 22.39 2.96 5.79
N VAL A 296 22.41 1.70 5.36
CA VAL A 296 23.60 1.08 4.74
C VAL A 296 23.96 1.78 3.43
N LEU A 297 23.00 2.07 2.56
CA LEU A 297 23.23 2.75 1.28
C LEU A 297 23.74 4.19 1.50
N ALA A 298 23.15 4.93 2.44
CA ALA A 298 23.60 6.27 2.81
C ALA A 298 25.05 6.26 3.36
N ARG A 299 25.39 5.31 4.24
CA ARG A 299 26.76 5.15 4.76
C ARG A 299 27.77 4.78 3.66
N LYS A 300 27.33 4.08 2.62
CA LYS A 300 28.15 3.79 1.42
C LYS A 300 28.27 4.99 0.47
N GLY A 301 27.53 6.07 0.70
CA GLY A 301 27.54 7.27 -0.15
C GLY A 301 26.72 7.14 -1.44
N GLU A 302 25.76 6.21 -1.49
CA GLU A 302 24.87 6.03 -2.66
C GLU A 302 24.00 7.26 -2.94
N PHE A 303 23.63 8.00 -1.89
CA PHE A 303 22.94 9.27 -1.97
C PHE A 303 23.31 10.16 -0.79
N PRO A 304 23.37 11.49 -0.97
CA PRO A 304 23.71 12.43 0.10
C PRO A 304 22.57 12.56 1.13
N VAL A 305 22.93 12.87 2.37
CA VAL A 305 21.97 13.37 3.39
C VAL A 305 21.82 14.88 3.18
N ASP A 306 20.79 15.29 2.46
CA ASP A 306 20.59 16.68 2.01
C ASP A 306 19.80 17.55 3.00
N GLY A 307 19.19 16.94 4.02
CA GLY A 307 18.37 17.64 5.00
C GLY A 307 16.96 17.99 4.53
N ASP A 308 16.58 17.57 3.31
CA ASP A 308 15.25 17.80 2.72
C ASP A 308 14.58 16.47 2.33
N ILE A 309 15.12 15.70 1.38
CA ILE A 309 14.58 14.38 1.04
C ILE A 309 15.09 13.33 2.01
N VAL A 310 16.40 13.37 2.30
CA VAL A 310 17.08 12.45 3.20
C VAL A 310 17.59 13.24 4.39
N ILE A 311 17.01 12.96 5.55
CA ILE A 311 17.33 13.60 6.82
C ILE A 311 18.05 12.63 7.74
N LYS A 312 18.82 13.16 8.69
CA LYS A 312 19.42 12.33 9.74
C LYS A 312 18.33 11.92 10.74
N SER A 313 18.29 10.64 11.11
CA SER A 313 17.39 10.16 12.16
C SER A 313 17.69 10.88 13.48
N PRO A 314 16.65 11.29 14.23
CA PRO A 314 16.84 11.93 15.52
C PRO A 314 17.45 10.94 16.51
N GLU A 315 18.24 11.46 17.44
CA GLU A 315 18.83 10.65 18.52
C GLU A 315 17.73 10.09 19.43
N LEU A 316 17.84 8.81 19.77
CA LEU A 316 16.95 8.17 20.71
C LEU A 316 17.51 8.32 22.13
N ALA A 317 16.70 8.83 23.06
CA ALA A 317 17.10 8.97 24.46
C ALA A 317 17.52 7.63 25.10
N ALA A 318 17.03 6.50 24.59
CA ALA A 318 17.42 5.16 25.02
C ALA A 318 18.83 4.75 24.55
N PHE A 319 19.39 5.40 23.53
CA PHE A 319 20.67 5.06 22.89
C PHE A 319 21.49 6.32 22.62
N PRO A 320 21.95 7.02 23.67
CA PRO A 320 22.69 8.27 23.51
C PRO A 320 24.04 8.02 22.81
N GLY A 321 24.39 8.90 21.87
CA GLY A 321 25.61 8.83 21.07
C GLY A 321 25.61 7.78 19.96
N VAL A 322 24.52 7.03 19.77
CA VAL A 322 24.41 6.03 18.70
C VAL A 322 23.87 6.67 17.43
N ASP A 323 24.59 6.49 16.32
CA ASP A 323 24.12 6.89 14.99
C ASP A 323 22.85 6.11 14.63
N GLN A 324 21.72 6.81 14.66
CA GLN A 324 20.43 6.23 14.31
C GLN A 324 20.24 6.12 12.80
N GLY A 325 21.17 6.58 11.94
CA GLY A 325 21.04 6.50 10.49
C GLY A 325 20.24 7.66 9.89
N ILE A 326 19.44 7.35 8.86
CA ILE A 326 18.67 8.32 8.08
C ILE A 326 17.17 8.01 8.12
N GLU A 327 16.38 9.03 7.80
CA GLU A 327 14.96 8.90 7.44
C GLU A 327 14.70 9.61 6.12
N VAL A 328 13.63 9.21 5.44
CA VAL A 328 13.23 9.79 4.14
C VAL A 328 11.92 10.55 4.31
N ASN A 329 11.94 11.85 4.03
CA ASN A 329 10.76 12.69 4.00
C ASN A 329 9.85 12.28 2.85
N THR A 330 8.62 11.88 3.20
CA THR A 330 7.71 11.26 2.24
C THR A 330 6.27 11.75 2.42
N TYR A 331 5.63 12.06 1.30
CA TYR A 331 4.19 12.21 1.22
C TYR A 331 3.58 10.83 0.99
N LYS A 332 2.53 10.47 1.72
CA LYS A 332 1.86 9.18 1.55
C LYS A 332 0.35 9.30 1.42
N ALA A 333 -0.24 8.38 0.67
CA ALA A 333 -1.68 8.24 0.55
C ALA A 333 -2.09 6.78 0.75
N ALA A 334 -3.23 6.55 1.41
CA ALA A 334 -3.91 5.26 1.44
C ALA A 334 -5.18 5.36 0.58
N VAL A 335 -5.46 4.33 -0.22
CA VAL A 335 -6.59 4.30 -1.16
C VAL A 335 -7.35 2.99 -1.00
N ASP A 336 -8.63 3.10 -0.65
CA ASP A 336 -9.59 2.00 -0.62
C ASP A 336 -10.18 1.77 -2.02
N PRO A 337 -10.47 0.51 -2.38
CA PRO A 337 -11.04 0.18 -3.68
C PRO A 337 -12.51 0.64 -3.78
N VAL A 338 -12.84 1.28 -4.90
CA VAL A 338 -14.20 1.69 -5.27
C VAL A 338 -14.35 1.45 -6.77
N TRP A 339 -15.01 0.37 -7.14
CA TRP A 339 -15.11 -0.07 -8.52
C TRP A 339 -16.33 0.50 -9.21
N TYR A 340 -16.10 1.07 -10.39
CA TYR A 340 -17.14 1.30 -11.38
C TYR A 340 -17.28 0.05 -12.24
N LEU A 341 -18.33 -0.74 -11.97
CA LEU A 341 -18.52 -2.06 -12.56
C LEU A 341 -18.50 -2.08 -14.10
N PRO A 342 -19.16 -1.14 -14.81
CA PRO A 342 -19.06 -1.07 -16.27
C PRO A 342 -17.61 -0.86 -16.76
N GLY A 343 -16.87 0.05 -16.11
CA GLY A 343 -15.48 0.35 -16.45
C GLY A 343 -14.53 -0.81 -16.16
N VAL A 344 -14.70 -1.49 -15.02
CA VAL A 344 -13.93 -2.69 -14.67
C VAL A 344 -14.21 -3.83 -15.68
N ALA A 345 -15.48 -4.04 -16.05
CA ALA A 345 -15.85 -5.06 -17.04
C ALA A 345 -15.21 -4.77 -18.40
N ALA A 346 -15.26 -3.52 -18.86
CA ALA A 346 -14.59 -3.09 -20.09
C ALA A 346 -13.06 -3.30 -20.05
N ARG A 347 -12.39 -2.99 -18.93
CA ARG A 347 -10.94 -3.23 -18.74
C ARG A 347 -10.58 -4.71 -18.74
N LEU A 348 -11.50 -5.57 -18.34
CA LEU A 348 -11.33 -7.03 -18.36
C LEU A 348 -11.77 -7.67 -19.69
N GLY A 349 -12.37 -6.90 -20.60
CA GLY A 349 -12.86 -7.41 -21.89
C GLY A 349 -14.06 -8.35 -21.75
N ILE A 350 -14.89 -8.16 -20.72
CA ILE A 350 -16.07 -9.00 -20.44
C ILE A 350 -17.31 -8.14 -20.25
N ASP A 351 -18.49 -8.76 -20.37
CA ASP A 351 -19.75 -8.08 -20.07
C ASP A 351 -19.92 -7.79 -18.57
N GLU A 352 -20.55 -6.66 -18.25
CA GLU A 352 -20.86 -6.27 -16.86
C GLU A 352 -21.69 -7.35 -16.13
N SER A 353 -22.59 -8.02 -16.85
CA SER A 353 -23.42 -9.11 -16.32
C SER A 353 -22.59 -10.33 -15.93
N ILE A 354 -21.59 -10.70 -16.73
CA ILE A 354 -20.66 -11.80 -16.45
C ILE A 354 -19.80 -11.43 -15.24
N LEU A 355 -19.24 -10.21 -15.21
CA LEU A 355 -18.47 -9.73 -14.07
C LEU A 355 -19.26 -9.83 -12.76
N ARG A 356 -20.49 -9.30 -12.74
CA ARG A 356 -21.37 -9.34 -11.56
C ARG A 356 -21.70 -10.76 -11.12
N ARG A 357 -21.97 -11.64 -12.09
CA ARG A 357 -22.29 -13.04 -11.82
C ARG A 357 -21.10 -13.76 -11.19
N ALA A 358 -19.91 -13.64 -11.79
CA ALA A 358 -18.68 -14.22 -11.24
C ALA A 358 -18.39 -13.69 -9.83
N LEU A 359 -18.48 -12.36 -9.64
CA LEU A 359 -18.30 -11.74 -8.32
C LEU A 359 -19.29 -12.27 -7.28
N PHE A 360 -20.52 -12.61 -7.65
CA PHE A 360 -21.49 -13.18 -6.73
C PHE A 360 -21.27 -14.69 -6.50
N GLU A 361 -21.22 -15.48 -7.57
CA GLU A 361 -21.17 -16.94 -7.50
C GLU A 361 -19.82 -17.42 -6.92
N ASP A 362 -18.70 -16.86 -7.38
CA ASP A 362 -17.35 -17.32 -7.01
C ASP A 362 -16.84 -16.71 -5.68
N THR A 363 -17.63 -15.85 -5.05
CA THR A 363 -17.38 -15.37 -3.67
C THR A 363 -18.32 -16.00 -2.65
N GLY A 364 -19.05 -17.06 -3.02
CA GLY A 364 -19.96 -17.76 -2.11
C GLY A 364 -21.26 -17.00 -1.85
N GLY A 365 -21.73 -16.21 -2.81
CA GLY A 365 -22.99 -15.47 -2.73
C GLY A 365 -22.90 -14.15 -1.96
N MET A 366 -21.69 -13.59 -1.79
CA MET A 366 -21.55 -12.27 -1.15
C MET A 366 -22.22 -11.19 -2.01
N TYR A 367 -22.96 -10.30 -1.34
CA TYR A 367 -23.67 -9.17 -1.95
C TYR A 367 -24.68 -9.57 -3.05
N PRO A 368 -25.88 -10.07 -2.68
CA PRO A 368 -26.96 -10.37 -3.64
C PRO A 368 -27.35 -9.19 -4.54
N GLU A 369 -27.06 -7.96 -4.12
CA GLU A 369 -27.24 -6.74 -4.91
C GLU A 369 -26.45 -6.72 -6.21
N LEU A 370 -25.37 -7.48 -6.33
CA LEU A 370 -24.64 -7.62 -7.61
C LEU A 370 -25.56 -8.11 -8.74
N LEU A 371 -26.52 -8.97 -8.41
CA LEU A 371 -27.54 -9.50 -9.33
C LEU A 371 -28.87 -8.73 -9.26
N THR A 372 -29.29 -8.34 -8.06
CA THR A 372 -30.64 -7.78 -7.81
C THR A 372 -30.72 -6.26 -7.98
N ARG A 373 -29.59 -5.55 -8.03
CA ARG A 373 -29.50 -4.10 -8.22
C ARG A 373 -28.61 -3.73 -9.43
N PRO A 374 -29.04 -4.05 -10.68
CA PRO A 374 -28.29 -3.68 -11.88
C PRO A 374 -28.21 -2.16 -12.10
N ASP A 375 -29.07 -1.38 -11.44
CA ASP A 375 -29.09 0.08 -11.41
C ASP A 375 -27.93 0.67 -10.59
N ILE A 376 -27.42 -0.04 -9.57
CA ILE A 376 -26.22 0.39 -8.82
C ILE A 376 -24.97 -0.04 -9.57
N LYS A 377 -24.19 0.93 -10.05
CA LYS A 377 -22.96 0.69 -10.83
C LYS A 377 -21.67 0.67 -10.01
N ILE A 378 -21.75 1.03 -8.72
CA ILE A 378 -20.57 1.18 -7.85
C ILE A 378 -20.47 0.01 -6.88
N PHE A 379 -19.27 -0.54 -6.72
CA PHE A 379 -18.99 -1.63 -5.79
C PHE A 379 -17.74 -1.33 -4.96
N LEU A 380 -17.83 -1.46 -3.65
CA LEU A 380 -16.70 -1.38 -2.73
C LEU A 380 -16.33 -2.81 -2.31
N PRO A 381 -15.44 -3.49 -3.07
CA PRO A 381 -15.06 -4.87 -2.76
C PRO A 381 -14.27 -4.94 -1.43
N PRO A 382 -14.46 -6.00 -0.63
CA PRO A 382 -13.74 -6.20 0.62
C PRO A 382 -12.32 -6.77 0.37
N ILE A 383 -11.55 -6.13 -0.51
CA ILE A 383 -10.19 -6.51 -0.87
C ILE A 383 -9.16 -5.52 -0.31
N GLY A 384 -7.89 -5.89 -0.37
CA GLY A 384 -6.79 -4.99 0.00
C GLY A 384 -6.73 -3.77 -0.93
N GLY A 385 -6.46 -2.61 -0.33
CA GLY A 385 -6.27 -1.36 -1.05
C GLY A 385 -4.85 -1.18 -1.59
N MET A 386 -4.44 0.08 -1.72
CA MET A 386 -3.06 0.44 -2.06
C MET A 386 -2.56 1.60 -1.22
N THR A 387 -1.24 1.71 -1.09
CA THR A 387 -0.58 2.87 -0.52
C THR A 387 0.39 3.49 -1.52
N ILE A 388 0.44 4.81 -1.54
CA ILE A 388 1.30 5.60 -2.41
C ILE A 388 2.33 6.28 -1.52
N TYR A 389 3.59 6.27 -1.95
CA TYR A 389 4.69 7.00 -1.33
C TYR A 389 5.32 7.89 -2.39
N ILE A 390 5.43 9.18 -2.10
CA ILE A 390 5.94 10.20 -3.01
C ILE A 390 7.12 10.90 -2.32
N MET A 391 8.30 10.76 -2.91
CA MET A 391 9.52 11.45 -2.51
C MET A 391 9.75 12.63 -3.45
N GLY A 392 10.01 13.81 -2.88
CA GLY A 392 10.03 15.08 -3.63
C GLY A 392 8.68 15.82 -3.55
N ASP A 393 8.52 16.82 -4.42
CA ASP A 393 7.34 17.70 -4.42
C ASP A 393 6.19 17.09 -5.26
N PRO A 394 5.05 16.72 -4.64
CA PRO A 394 3.90 16.17 -5.38
C PRO A 394 3.32 17.14 -6.41
N ALA A 395 3.50 18.45 -6.26
CA ALA A 395 2.99 19.43 -7.22
C ALA A 395 3.63 19.29 -8.61
N LYS A 396 4.81 18.66 -8.70
CA LYS A 396 5.57 18.45 -9.93
C LYS A 396 5.14 17.21 -10.72
N LEU A 397 4.28 16.34 -10.16
CA LEU A 397 3.88 15.06 -10.80
C LEU A 397 3.20 15.22 -12.16
N GLN A 398 2.58 16.36 -12.41
CA GLN A 398 1.85 16.66 -13.65
C GLN A 398 2.72 17.33 -14.72
N ASP A 399 3.89 17.85 -14.35
CA ASP A 399 4.78 18.51 -15.29
C ASP A 399 5.50 17.46 -16.16
N PRO A 400 5.25 17.41 -17.48
CA PRO A 400 5.89 16.43 -18.35
C PRO A 400 7.41 16.63 -18.46
N ASN A 401 7.97 17.75 -18.03
CA ASN A 401 9.41 18.00 -18.05
C ASN A 401 10.13 17.48 -16.81
N VAL A 402 9.39 17.11 -15.76
CA VAL A 402 9.97 16.61 -14.51
C VAL A 402 10.33 15.14 -14.66
N GLU A 403 11.49 14.76 -14.11
CA GLU A 403 11.91 13.36 -14.04
C GLU A 403 11.01 12.61 -13.05
N ILE A 404 10.36 11.53 -13.51
CA ILE A 404 9.55 10.66 -12.66
C ILE A 404 10.17 9.27 -12.61
N THR A 405 10.55 8.82 -11.42
CA THR A 405 10.95 7.44 -11.15
C THR A 405 9.82 6.71 -10.44
N CYS A 406 9.28 5.66 -11.06
CA CYS A 406 8.09 4.97 -10.57
C CYS A 406 8.34 3.47 -10.34
N ARG A 407 7.88 2.97 -9.18
CA ARG A 407 7.87 1.55 -8.84
C ARG A 407 6.45 1.11 -8.43
N PRO A 408 5.70 0.46 -9.33
CA PRO A 408 4.49 -0.27 -8.97
C PRO A 408 4.87 -1.63 -8.35
N HIS A 409 4.64 -1.80 -7.05
CA HIS A 409 5.01 -2.96 -6.26
C HIS A 409 3.76 -3.73 -5.80
N ASP A 410 3.75 -5.05 -6.00
CA ASP A 410 2.70 -5.89 -5.40
C ASP A 410 3.27 -6.50 -4.12
N SER A 411 2.48 -6.46 -3.04
CA SER A 411 2.89 -6.90 -1.71
C SER A 411 3.40 -8.34 -1.66
N CYS A 412 4.46 -8.55 -0.88
CA CYS A 412 5.00 -9.86 -0.56
C CYS A 412 5.47 -9.86 0.91
N SER A 413 4.55 -10.14 1.84
CA SER A 413 4.77 -10.00 3.29
C SER A 413 6.03 -10.71 3.79
N GLY A 414 6.23 -11.97 3.36
CA GLY A 414 7.41 -12.75 3.74
C GLY A 414 8.75 -12.12 3.32
N SER A 415 8.81 -11.42 2.20
CA SER A 415 10.04 -10.74 1.76
C SER A 415 10.07 -9.30 2.26
N ASP A 416 9.01 -8.53 1.98
CA ASP A 416 8.93 -7.10 2.25
C ASP A 416 9.02 -6.79 3.74
N VAL A 417 8.48 -7.63 4.63
CA VAL A 417 8.52 -7.42 6.09
C VAL A 417 9.64 -8.21 6.76
N PHE A 418 9.81 -9.49 6.38
CA PHE A 418 10.69 -10.42 7.10
C PHE A 418 12.00 -10.75 6.37
N GLY A 419 12.24 -10.19 5.19
CA GLY A 419 13.52 -10.35 4.48
C GLY A 419 13.76 -11.75 3.90
N SER A 420 12.70 -12.51 3.58
CA SER A 420 12.83 -13.81 2.92
C SER A 420 13.64 -13.71 1.61
N ASP A 421 14.59 -14.63 1.46
CA ASP A 421 15.54 -14.76 0.35
C ASP A 421 15.04 -15.62 -0.82
N ILE A 422 13.87 -16.26 -0.68
CA ILE A 422 13.24 -17.13 -1.69
C ILE A 422 12.77 -16.34 -2.92
N CYS A 423 12.62 -15.02 -2.78
CA CYS A 423 12.15 -14.16 -3.86
C CYS A 423 12.86 -12.79 -3.84
N THR A 424 12.65 -12.04 -4.91
CA THR A 424 13.29 -10.74 -5.14
C THR A 424 12.44 -9.53 -4.75
N CYS A 425 11.32 -9.74 -4.03
CA CYS A 425 10.35 -8.68 -3.77
C CYS A 425 10.95 -7.52 -2.95
N ARG A 426 11.54 -7.80 -1.78
CA ARG A 426 12.17 -6.77 -0.95
C ARG A 426 13.39 -6.12 -1.62
N PRO A 427 14.37 -6.87 -2.17
CA PRO A 427 15.50 -6.25 -2.87
C PRO A 427 15.05 -5.28 -3.97
N TYR A 428 14.00 -5.65 -4.71
CA TYR A 428 13.49 -4.80 -5.78
C TYR A 428 12.67 -3.59 -5.26
N LEU A 429 11.99 -3.74 -4.11
CA LEU A 429 11.35 -2.62 -3.41
C LEU A 429 12.40 -1.61 -2.93
N ILE A 430 13.47 -2.08 -2.29
CA ILE A 430 14.58 -1.23 -1.82
C ILE A 430 15.27 -0.53 -2.98
N PHE A 431 15.52 -1.25 -4.09
CA PHE A 431 16.04 -0.63 -5.32
C PHE A 431 15.12 0.48 -5.83
N GLY A 432 13.81 0.22 -5.92
CA GLY A 432 12.83 1.23 -6.33
C GLY A 432 12.80 2.46 -5.43
N ILE A 433 12.87 2.27 -4.10
CA ILE A 433 12.92 3.36 -3.12
C ILE A 433 14.23 4.16 -3.25
N SER A 434 15.37 3.49 -3.38
CA SER A 434 16.68 4.14 -3.57
C SER A 434 16.70 5.02 -4.82
N GLU A 435 16.22 4.51 -5.95
CA GLU A 435 16.17 5.30 -7.20
C GLU A 435 15.11 6.40 -7.17
N ALA A 436 14.01 6.21 -6.44
CA ALA A 436 13.02 7.25 -6.17
C ALA A 436 13.60 8.40 -5.33
N ILE A 437 14.42 8.09 -4.31
CA ILE A 437 15.15 9.08 -3.50
C ILE A 437 16.12 9.86 -4.39
N LYS A 438 16.98 9.15 -5.14
CA LYS A 438 17.98 9.78 -6.03
C LYS A 438 17.31 10.71 -7.05
N CYS A 439 16.16 10.30 -7.61
CA CYS A 439 15.35 11.12 -8.51
C CYS A 439 14.84 12.40 -7.83
N ALA A 440 14.25 12.26 -6.64
CA ALA A 440 13.75 13.40 -5.88
C ALA A 440 14.87 14.43 -5.55
N GLN A 441 16.06 13.96 -5.17
CA GLN A 441 17.20 14.82 -4.86
C GLN A 441 17.75 15.60 -6.06
N ARG A 442 17.54 15.08 -7.28
CA ARG A 442 17.86 15.80 -8.53
C ARG A 442 16.77 16.80 -8.96
N GLY A 443 15.73 16.97 -8.15
CA GLY A 443 14.60 17.86 -8.41
C GLY A 443 13.43 17.20 -9.13
N GLY A 444 13.52 15.89 -9.39
CA GLY A 444 12.44 15.03 -9.90
C GLY A 444 11.44 14.62 -8.82
N VAL A 445 10.64 13.58 -9.11
CA VAL A 445 9.70 12.98 -8.17
C VAL A 445 9.81 11.46 -8.20
N GLY A 446 10.04 10.86 -7.03
CA GLY A 446 10.02 9.43 -6.81
C GLY A 446 8.63 8.96 -6.39
N VAL A 447 8.10 7.90 -7.01
CA VAL A 447 6.77 7.35 -6.71
C VAL A 447 6.85 5.84 -6.50
N ILE A 448 6.43 5.38 -5.32
CA ILE A 448 6.21 3.96 -5.05
C ILE A 448 4.72 3.75 -4.85
N VAL A 449 4.12 2.84 -5.63
CA VAL A 449 2.74 2.40 -5.39
C VAL A 449 2.78 0.96 -4.89
N TYR A 450 2.32 0.74 -3.67
CA TYR A 450 2.31 -0.55 -3.01
C TYR A 450 0.88 -1.11 -3.01
N PHE A 451 0.64 -2.11 -3.86
CA PHE A 451 -0.65 -2.78 -4.01
C PHE A 451 -0.73 -4.00 -3.08
N GLN A 452 -1.81 -4.12 -2.29
CA GLN A 452 -2.02 -5.28 -1.42
C GLN A 452 -2.55 -6.49 -2.20
N LYS A 453 -1.69 -7.05 -3.07
CA LYS A 453 -1.99 -8.19 -3.96
C LYS A 453 -1.02 -9.36 -3.69
N GLU A 454 -1.08 -9.90 -2.47
CA GLU A 454 -0.20 -10.98 -2.02
C GLU A 454 -0.26 -12.22 -2.91
N GLY A 455 0.90 -12.84 -3.14
CA GLY A 455 1.00 -14.12 -3.83
C GLY A 455 0.41 -14.12 -5.24
N ARG A 456 0.59 -13.04 -6.01
CA ARG A 456 -0.08 -12.86 -7.33
C ARG A 456 -1.61 -12.89 -7.25
N ALA A 457 -2.16 -12.31 -6.18
CA ALA A 457 -3.58 -12.35 -5.84
C ALA A 457 -4.14 -13.77 -5.58
N LEU A 458 -3.28 -14.76 -5.31
CA LEU A 458 -3.67 -16.12 -4.90
C LEU A 458 -3.68 -16.29 -3.37
N GLY A 459 -3.18 -15.31 -2.63
CA GLY A 459 -3.05 -15.36 -1.18
C GLY A 459 -1.83 -16.12 -0.67
N GLU A 460 -1.54 -15.96 0.62
CA GLU A 460 -0.32 -16.45 1.26
C GLU A 460 -0.27 -17.98 1.42
N VAL A 461 -1.41 -18.60 1.73
CA VAL A 461 -1.50 -20.07 1.88
C VAL A 461 -1.12 -20.77 0.57
N THR A 462 -1.71 -20.34 -0.54
CA THR A 462 -1.41 -20.89 -1.88
C THR A 462 0.05 -20.68 -2.24
N LYS A 463 0.59 -19.49 -1.97
CA LYS A 463 2.01 -19.18 -2.16
C LYS A 463 2.91 -20.16 -1.40
N TYR A 464 2.62 -20.46 -0.13
CA TYR A 464 3.42 -21.40 0.66
C TYR A 464 3.25 -22.85 0.18
N MET A 465 2.06 -23.25 -0.28
CA MET A 465 1.88 -24.55 -0.93
C MET A 465 2.73 -24.68 -2.20
N VAL A 466 2.81 -23.61 -3.01
CA VAL A 466 3.69 -23.56 -4.19
C VAL A 466 5.16 -23.66 -3.79
N TYR A 467 5.60 -22.94 -2.75
CA TYR A 467 6.97 -23.06 -2.24
C TYR A 467 7.30 -24.46 -1.75
N ASN A 468 6.39 -25.08 -0.99
CA ASN A 468 6.57 -26.44 -0.52
C ASN A 468 6.66 -27.44 -1.67
N ARG A 469 5.82 -27.26 -2.70
CA ARG A 469 5.87 -28.08 -3.91
C ARG A 469 7.19 -27.91 -4.66
N ARG A 470 7.64 -26.67 -4.86
CA ARG A 470 8.92 -26.36 -5.50
C ARG A 470 10.07 -27.06 -4.78
N LYS A 471 10.15 -26.89 -3.46
CA LYS A 471 11.25 -27.46 -2.65
C LYS A 471 11.20 -29.00 -2.60
N ARG A 472 10.02 -29.63 -2.58
CA ARG A 472 9.88 -31.11 -2.61
C ARG A 472 10.11 -31.73 -3.99
N GLY A 473 9.75 -31.01 -5.06
CA GLY A 473 9.84 -31.48 -6.44
C GLY A 473 11.15 -31.14 -7.15
N GLY A 474 12.09 -30.50 -6.46
CA GLY A 474 13.27 -29.88 -7.04
C GLY A 474 12.97 -28.45 -7.46
N ASP A 475 13.55 -27.49 -6.74
CA ASP A 475 13.30 -26.07 -6.98
C ASP A 475 14.11 -25.60 -8.18
N SER A 476 13.55 -25.73 -9.39
CA SER A 476 14.21 -25.31 -10.63
C SER A 476 13.44 -24.18 -11.31
N ALA A 477 14.17 -23.33 -12.04
CA ALA A 477 13.54 -22.24 -12.78
C ALA A 477 12.58 -22.77 -13.87
N ALA A 478 12.93 -23.89 -14.51
CA ALA A 478 12.12 -24.52 -15.56
C ALA A 478 10.72 -24.96 -15.07
N GLU A 479 10.61 -25.44 -13.83
CA GLU A 479 9.35 -25.92 -13.25
C GLU A 479 8.59 -24.84 -12.48
N TYR A 480 9.13 -23.63 -12.37
CA TYR A 480 8.62 -22.60 -11.47
C TYR A 480 7.14 -22.23 -11.72
N PHE A 481 6.78 -21.95 -12.98
CA PHE A 481 5.40 -21.60 -13.33
C PHE A 481 4.46 -22.81 -13.36
N ASN A 482 4.97 -23.97 -13.76
CA ASN A 482 4.21 -25.23 -13.72
C ASN A 482 3.80 -25.56 -12.28
N ASN A 483 4.71 -25.43 -11.32
CA ASN A 483 4.39 -25.61 -9.90
C ASN A 483 3.32 -24.64 -9.38
N THR A 484 3.29 -23.41 -9.92
CA THR A 484 2.24 -22.45 -9.57
C THR A 484 0.90 -22.88 -10.16
N GLU A 485 0.87 -23.17 -11.47
CA GLU A 485 -0.35 -23.55 -12.20
C GLU A 485 -0.98 -24.83 -11.67
N VAL A 486 -0.17 -25.85 -11.33
CA VAL A 486 -0.67 -27.11 -10.78
C VAL A 486 -1.35 -26.91 -9.42
N VAL A 487 -0.86 -25.97 -8.59
CA VAL A 487 -1.43 -25.72 -7.26
C VAL A 487 -2.60 -24.74 -7.31
N ALA A 488 -2.51 -23.71 -8.15
CA ALA A 488 -3.42 -22.58 -8.14
C ALA A 488 -4.42 -22.58 -9.32
N GLY A 489 -4.25 -23.46 -10.31
CA GLY A 489 -5.02 -23.48 -11.55
C GLY A 489 -4.63 -22.39 -12.56
N VAL A 490 -3.88 -21.36 -12.13
CA VAL A 490 -3.39 -20.25 -12.96
C VAL A 490 -1.99 -19.81 -12.52
N LYS A 491 -1.20 -19.26 -13.45
CA LYS A 491 0.16 -18.76 -13.16
C LYS A 491 0.18 -17.41 -12.44
N ASP A 492 -0.83 -16.59 -12.71
CA ASP A 492 -0.98 -15.23 -12.21
C ASP A 492 -2.46 -14.83 -12.21
N ALA A 493 -3.00 -14.44 -11.05
CA ALA A 493 -4.36 -13.93 -10.92
C ALA A 493 -4.40 -12.40 -10.81
N ARG A 494 -3.27 -11.70 -11.00
CA ARG A 494 -3.22 -10.24 -10.96
C ARG A 494 -3.79 -9.67 -12.24
N HIS A 495 -4.96 -9.06 -12.14
CA HIS A 495 -5.46 -8.16 -13.16
C HIS A 495 -4.75 -6.80 -13.05
N GLN A 496 -3.66 -6.62 -13.82
CA GLN A 496 -2.89 -5.38 -13.85
C GLN A 496 -3.56 -4.27 -14.69
N ALA A 497 -4.64 -4.56 -15.41
CA ALA A 497 -5.38 -3.57 -16.21
C ALA A 497 -5.95 -2.39 -15.41
N LEU A 498 -6.13 -2.56 -14.08
CA LEU A 498 -6.57 -1.51 -13.15
C LEU A 498 -5.41 -0.76 -12.49
N MET A 499 -4.19 -1.28 -12.59
CA MET A 499 -3.00 -0.71 -11.95
C MET A 499 -2.70 0.74 -12.37
N PRO A 500 -2.86 1.14 -13.65
CA PRO A 500 -2.54 2.50 -14.09
C PRO A 500 -3.46 3.59 -13.53
N ASP A 501 -4.66 3.24 -13.02
CA ASP A 501 -5.64 4.20 -12.53
C ASP A 501 -5.02 5.16 -11.47
N VAL A 502 -4.15 4.64 -10.61
CA VAL A 502 -3.44 5.44 -9.60
C VAL A 502 -2.48 6.45 -10.22
N LEU A 503 -1.89 6.15 -11.37
CA LEU A 503 -0.96 7.02 -12.06
C LEU A 503 -1.73 8.17 -12.75
N HIS A 504 -2.91 7.86 -13.30
CA HIS A 504 -3.85 8.88 -13.78
C HIS A 504 -4.35 9.78 -12.65
N PHE A 505 -4.60 9.21 -11.47
CA PHE A 505 -4.93 9.99 -10.26
C PHE A 505 -3.82 10.96 -9.87
N LEU A 506 -2.56 10.54 -9.96
CA LEU A 506 -1.40 11.41 -9.74
C LEU A 506 -1.15 12.41 -10.89
N GLY A 507 -1.86 12.27 -12.01
CA GLY A 507 -1.71 13.10 -13.21
C GLY A 507 -0.45 12.82 -14.03
N ILE A 508 0.16 11.65 -13.83
CA ILE A 508 1.39 11.25 -14.51
C ILE A 508 1.09 10.93 -15.98
N LYS A 509 1.70 11.69 -16.89
CA LYS A 509 1.60 11.46 -18.36
C LYS A 509 2.82 10.73 -18.93
N LYS A 510 3.98 10.84 -18.25
CA LYS A 510 5.25 10.24 -18.65
C LYS A 510 6.00 9.74 -17.41
N ILE A 511 6.53 8.53 -17.50
CA ILE A 511 7.45 7.95 -16.52
C ILE A 511 8.84 7.92 -17.15
N THR A 512 9.78 8.67 -16.59
CA THR A 512 11.17 8.64 -17.06
C THR A 512 11.83 7.30 -16.75
N ASN A 513 11.69 6.82 -15.51
CA ASN A 513 12.32 5.58 -15.05
C ASN A 513 11.29 4.64 -14.43
N LEU A 514 10.90 3.59 -15.16
CA LEU A 514 10.06 2.52 -14.64
C LEU A 514 10.92 1.41 -14.06
N ILE A 515 10.85 1.22 -12.74
CA ILE A 515 11.58 0.17 -12.03
C ILE A 515 10.73 -1.11 -12.05
N SER A 516 10.72 -1.86 -13.15
CA SER A 516 9.94 -3.10 -13.26
C SER A 516 10.35 -4.01 -14.44
N MET A 517 10.49 -5.31 -14.18
CA MET A 517 10.65 -6.35 -15.21
C MET A 517 9.33 -6.90 -15.74
N SER A 518 8.18 -6.54 -15.15
CA SER A 518 6.88 -7.14 -15.49
C SER A 518 6.26 -6.51 -16.74
N ASN A 519 6.12 -7.29 -17.82
CA ASN A 519 5.45 -6.82 -19.03
C ASN A 519 3.99 -6.51 -18.76
N MET A 520 3.29 -7.34 -17.97
CA MET A 520 1.91 -7.05 -17.57
C MET A 520 1.73 -5.66 -16.93
N LYS A 521 2.71 -5.17 -16.16
CA LYS A 521 2.67 -3.81 -15.60
C LYS A 521 2.99 -2.76 -16.65
N TYR A 522 4.04 -2.97 -17.44
CA TYR A 522 4.47 -2.07 -18.51
C TYR A 522 3.37 -1.88 -19.56
N ASP A 523 2.82 -2.97 -20.08
CA ASP A 523 1.77 -2.99 -21.11
C ASP A 523 0.50 -2.31 -20.60
N ALA A 524 0.13 -2.52 -19.33
CA ALA A 524 -1.00 -1.82 -18.73
C ALA A 524 -0.75 -0.31 -18.64
N ILE A 525 0.44 0.14 -18.23
CA ILE A 525 0.81 1.56 -18.14
C ILE A 525 0.74 2.22 -19.53
N VAL A 526 1.48 1.66 -20.49
CA VAL A 526 1.57 2.21 -21.85
C VAL A 526 0.22 2.14 -22.55
N GLY A 527 -0.49 1.02 -22.44
CA GLY A 527 -1.83 0.85 -23.00
C GLY A 527 -2.87 1.81 -22.42
N SER A 528 -2.64 2.35 -21.21
CA SER A 528 -3.50 3.38 -20.62
C SER A 528 -3.21 4.81 -21.13
N GLY A 529 -2.14 4.98 -21.92
CA GLY A 529 -1.71 6.25 -22.51
C GLY A 529 -0.58 6.96 -21.76
N ILE A 530 0.15 6.28 -20.87
CA ILE A 530 1.30 6.85 -20.15
C ILE A 530 2.59 6.43 -20.86
N GLU A 531 3.40 7.39 -21.27
CA GLU A 531 4.70 7.13 -21.90
C GLU A 531 5.71 6.60 -20.87
N VAL A 532 6.52 5.61 -21.26
CA VAL A 532 7.63 5.09 -20.44
C VAL A 532 8.92 5.22 -21.23
N ILE A 533 9.89 5.99 -20.72
CA ILE A 533 11.16 6.27 -21.41
C ILE A 533 12.17 5.16 -21.15
N ASN A 534 12.47 4.91 -19.88
CA ASN A 534 13.44 3.91 -19.46
C ASN A 534 12.78 2.85 -18.60
N ARG A 535 13.23 1.60 -18.76
CA ARG A 535 12.80 0.46 -17.96
C ARG A 535 14.00 -0.24 -17.35
N TYR A 536 13.93 -0.49 -16.05
CA TYR A 536 15.04 -1.05 -15.27
C TYR A 536 14.65 -2.39 -14.65
N GLU A 537 15.46 -3.41 -14.93
CA GLU A 537 15.45 -4.68 -14.21
C GLU A 537 16.10 -4.55 -12.83
N ILE A 538 15.98 -5.57 -11.99
CA ILE A 538 16.70 -5.60 -10.71
C ILE A 538 18.21 -5.76 -10.98
N PRO A 539 19.08 -5.00 -10.29
CA PRO A 539 20.53 -5.21 -10.35
C PRO A 539 20.94 -6.62 -9.93
N GLU A 540 21.96 -7.17 -10.59
CA GLU A 540 22.38 -8.56 -10.44
C GLU A 540 22.85 -8.88 -9.02
N GLU A 541 23.56 -7.94 -8.42
CA GLU A 541 24.10 -7.98 -7.07
C GLU A 541 23.03 -7.94 -5.97
N LEU A 542 21.79 -7.54 -6.31
CA LEU A 542 20.66 -7.50 -5.38
C LEU A 542 19.81 -8.77 -5.43
N ILE A 543 20.09 -9.70 -6.36
CA ILE A 543 19.33 -10.94 -6.49
C ILE A 543 19.87 -11.96 -5.46
N PRO A 544 19.06 -12.38 -4.46
CA PRO A 544 19.47 -13.44 -3.55
C PRO A 544 19.68 -14.76 -4.31
N ALA A 545 20.56 -15.62 -3.79
CA ALA A 545 20.88 -16.89 -4.43
C ALA A 545 19.62 -17.74 -4.73
N ASP A 546 18.72 -17.92 -3.76
CA ASP A 546 17.49 -18.69 -3.94
C ASP A 546 16.46 -17.95 -4.82
N GLY A 547 16.46 -16.61 -4.75
CA GLY A 547 15.68 -15.73 -5.62
C GLY A 547 16.05 -15.82 -7.11
N ARG A 548 17.22 -16.38 -7.45
CA ARG A 548 17.64 -16.60 -8.85
C ARG A 548 16.65 -17.47 -9.62
N VAL A 549 16.10 -18.50 -8.95
CA VAL A 549 15.11 -19.40 -9.56
C VAL A 549 13.91 -18.63 -10.09
N GLU A 550 13.43 -17.65 -9.32
CA GLU A 550 12.32 -16.79 -9.73
C GLU A 550 12.70 -15.89 -10.90
N ILE A 551 13.88 -15.26 -10.86
CA ILE A 551 14.30 -14.31 -11.90
C ILE A 551 14.52 -15.02 -13.23
N ASP A 552 15.23 -16.13 -13.24
CA ASP A 552 15.55 -16.83 -14.48
C ASP A 552 14.28 -17.41 -15.13
N ALA A 553 13.36 -17.93 -14.31
CA ALA A 553 12.04 -18.37 -14.79
C ALA A 553 11.25 -17.22 -15.41
N LYS A 554 11.24 -16.05 -14.77
CA LYS A 554 10.57 -14.85 -15.29
C LYS A 554 11.13 -14.43 -16.64
N ILE A 555 12.46 -14.33 -16.76
CA ILE A 555 13.11 -13.93 -18.01
C ILE A 555 12.78 -14.93 -19.13
N GLN A 556 12.83 -16.24 -18.85
CA GLN A 556 12.43 -17.27 -19.82
C GLN A 556 10.96 -17.13 -20.24
N SER A 557 10.07 -16.79 -19.30
CA SER A 557 8.65 -16.52 -19.61
C SER A 557 8.39 -15.18 -20.32
N GLY A 558 9.44 -14.46 -20.73
CA GLY A 558 9.36 -13.23 -21.51
C GLY A 558 9.39 -11.93 -20.71
N TYR A 559 9.69 -11.95 -19.40
CA TYR A 559 9.87 -10.71 -18.64
C TYR A 559 11.04 -9.89 -19.19
N PHE A 560 10.93 -8.57 -19.08
CA PHE A 560 11.98 -7.67 -19.55
C PHE A 560 13.28 -7.89 -18.79
N SER A 561 14.34 -8.12 -19.55
CA SER A 561 15.71 -8.17 -19.10
C SER A 561 16.62 -7.77 -20.26
N LYS A 562 17.79 -7.21 -19.96
CA LYS A 562 18.85 -7.02 -20.97
C LYS A 562 19.56 -8.34 -21.30
N LYS A 563 19.33 -9.38 -20.51
CA LYS A 563 19.97 -10.70 -20.65
C LYS A 563 19.05 -11.65 -21.40
N GLU A 564 19.61 -12.42 -22.32
CA GLU A 564 18.96 -13.60 -22.87
C GLU A 564 19.39 -14.84 -22.07
N LEU A 565 18.40 -15.61 -21.62
CA LEU A 565 18.62 -16.87 -20.91
C LEU A 565 18.33 -18.03 -21.85
N THR A 566 19.31 -18.92 -22.02
CA THR A 566 19.16 -20.16 -22.76
C THR A 566 18.41 -21.20 -21.92
N ASP A 567 17.69 -22.11 -22.56
CA ASP A 567 16.98 -23.20 -21.88
C ASP A 567 17.91 -24.06 -21.01
N GLU A 568 19.18 -24.21 -21.42
CA GLU A 568 20.20 -24.92 -20.65
C GLU A 568 20.49 -24.22 -19.32
N LYS A 569 20.64 -22.90 -19.32
CA LYS A 569 20.88 -22.11 -18.10
C LYS A 569 19.69 -22.17 -17.16
N VAL A 570 18.46 -22.05 -17.68
CA VAL A 570 17.24 -22.16 -16.87
C VAL A 570 17.14 -23.54 -16.22
N LYS A 571 17.45 -24.62 -16.94
CA LYS A 571 17.46 -25.98 -16.38
C LYS A 571 18.56 -26.18 -15.32
N ALA A 572 19.67 -25.46 -15.45
CA ALA A 572 20.77 -25.49 -14.50
C ALA A 572 20.47 -24.68 -13.23
N THR A 573 19.65 -23.63 -13.31
CA THR A 573 19.27 -22.81 -12.17
C THR A 573 18.40 -23.59 -11.20
N LYS A 574 18.97 -23.87 -10.02
CA LYS A 574 18.33 -24.57 -8.91
C LYS A 574 18.42 -23.73 -7.65
N GLY A 575 17.34 -23.76 -6.87
CA GLY A 575 17.28 -23.23 -5.52
C GLY A 575 17.83 -24.24 -4.52
N ARG A 576 17.83 -23.85 -3.25
CA ARG A 576 18.20 -24.72 -2.14
C ARG A 576 17.31 -25.96 -2.07
N ASP A 577 17.90 -27.06 -1.62
CA ASP A 577 17.22 -28.32 -1.37
C ASP A 577 16.31 -28.23 -0.13
N TRP A 578 15.36 -29.16 0.00
CA TRP A 578 14.39 -29.19 1.10
C TRP A 578 15.02 -29.28 2.51
N GLY A 579 16.23 -29.82 2.62
CA GLY A 579 16.92 -30.06 3.90
C GLY A 579 17.86 -28.95 4.36
N GLU A 580 18.08 -27.93 3.52
CA GLU A 580 18.86 -26.71 3.82
C GLU A 580 17.95 -25.54 4.19
#